data_AF-A0A8B7JNX0-F1
#
_entry.id   AF-A0A8B7JNX0-F1
#
_cell.length_a   1.000
_cell.length_b   1.000
_cell.length_c   1.000
_cell.angle_alpha   90.00
_cell.angle_beta   90.00
_cell.angle_gamma   90.00
#
_symmetry.space_group_name_H-M   'P 1'
#
loop_
_entity.id
_entity.type
_entity.pdbx_description
1 polymer ?
#
loop_
_entity_poly.entity_id
_entity_poly.type
_entity_poly.pdbx_seq_one_letter_code
_entity_poly.pdbx_strand_id
1 'polypeptide(L)'
;MADDSETAVRRPPPRPQRPSAEENDHEHCSDCENEAEHGSNRGGLSPANDSGAKKKKKKPKRKKEKGGDQPDQPQDQPGKVNSLPAERIQEIQKAIELFSVGQGPAKTMEEASKRSYQFWDTQPVPKLGEVVNTHGPVEPDKDNIRQEPYTLPQGFTWDALDLGDRGVLKELYTLLNENYVEDDDNMFRFDYSPEFLLWALRPPGWLPQWHCGVRVVSSKKLVGFISAIPATIHIYDTEKKMVEINFLCVHKKLRSKRVAPVLIREITRRVHLEGIFQAVYTAGVVLPKPVGTCRYWHRSLNPRKLIEVKFSHLSRNMTMQRTMKLYRLPETPKTPGLRPMEHKDISAVHKLLTEYLKQFHLTPVMSREEVEHWFLPQENIIDTFVVESAPGEVTDFLSFYTLPSTIMNHATHKSLKAAYSFYNVHTKTPLIDLMSDALILAKSKGFDVFNALDLMENKTFLEKLKFGIGDGNLQYYLYNWKCPSMAPEKVSPLLVLQPGQRLGIPPMDQQTDVSLPC
;
A
#
# COMPACT_ATOMS: atom_id res chain seq x y z
N MET A 1 -35.15 31.87 59.29
CA MET A 1 -36.46 31.25 59.57
C MET A 1 -36.45 29.96 58.78
N ALA A 2 -36.28 28.77 59.37
CA ALA A 2 -37.02 28.18 60.50
C ALA A 2 -38.50 27.95 60.12
N ASP A 3 -39.09 26.77 60.31
CA ASP A 3 -38.57 25.46 60.78
C ASP A 3 -39.53 24.33 60.31
N ASP A 4 -39.46 23.15 60.96
CA ASP A 4 -40.48 22.07 61.05
C ASP A 4 -40.35 20.84 60.12
N SER A 5 -39.61 19.82 60.62
CA SER A 5 -40.15 18.64 61.34
C SER A 5 -41.58 18.13 60.99
N GLU A 6 -41.96 16.84 61.07
CA GLU A 6 -41.43 15.73 61.89
C GLU A 6 -41.97 14.33 61.42
N THR A 7 -41.32 13.24 61.87
CA THR A 7 -41.74 11.80 62.01
C THR A 7 -42.57 11.06 60.92
N ALA A 8 -42.27 9.86 60.39
CA ALA A 8 -41.47 8.67 60.74
C ALA A 8 -42.19 7.53 61.52
N VAL A 9 -42.49 6.40 60.83
CA VAL A 9 -42.66 5.05 61.42
C VAL A 9 -41.98 3.99 60.52
N ARG A 10 -41.21 3.07 61.13
CA ARG A 10 -40.41 2.02 60.46
C ARG A 10 -41.11 0.65 60.47
N ARG A 11 -40.74 -0.25 59.54
CA ARG A 11 -40.56 -1.72 59.75
C ARG A 11 -39.50 -2.29 58.77
N PRO A 12 -38.89 -3.47 59.05
CA PRO A 12 -37.45 -3.70 58.77
C PRO A 12 -37.12 -4.55 57.52
N PRO A 13 -35.84 -4.59 57.08
CA PRO A 13 -35.37 -5.41 55.96
C PRO A 13 -34.96 -6.84 56.38
N PRO A 14 -35.02 -7.84 55.47
CA PRO A 14 -34.42 -9.16 55.68
C PRO A 14 -32.89 -9.12 55.53
N ARG A 15 -32.19 -9.94 56.33
CA ARG A 15 -30.71 -10.06 56.37
C ARG A 15 -30.18 -11.12 55.38
N PRO A 16 -28.89 -11.07 55.01
CA PRO A 16 -28.26 -11.98 54.04
C PRO A 16 -27.91 -13.35 54.65
N GLN A 17 -27.72 -14.35 53.79
CA GLN A 17 -27.18 -15.67 54.13
C GLN A 17 -25.82 -15.93 53.45
N ARG A 18 -24.89 -16.47 54.24
CA ARG A 18 -23.59 -17.11 53.93
C ARG A 18 -23.19 -17.89 55.19
N PRO A 19 -22.26 -18.86 55.14
CA PRO A 19 -21.83 -19.71 54.03
C PRO A 19 -21.94 -21.20 54.39
N SER A 20 -21.47 -22.10 53.52
CA SER A 20 -21.12 -23.48 53.88
C SER A 20 -19.79 -23.88 53.21
N ALA A 21 -18.80 -24.24 54.02
CA ALA A 21 -17.73 -25.17 53.64
C ALA A 21 -18.32 -26.60 53.59
N GLU A 22 -17.66 -27.71 53.25
CA GLU A 22 -16.27 -28.12 52.97
C GLU A 22 -16.44 -29.39 52.07
N GLU A 23 -15.58 -29.81 51.15
CA GLU A 23 -14.35 -30.64 51.26
C GLU A 23 -13.80 -30.75 49.81
N ASN A 24 -12.53 -30.44 49.54
CA ASN A 24 -11.41 -31.39 49.40
C ASN A 24 -11.68 -32.67 48.57
N ASP A 25 -10.96 -32.82 47.45
CA ASP A 25 -10.00 -33.94 47.35
C ASP A 25 -8.83 -33.64 46.39
N HIS A 26 -7.73 -34.39 46.58
CA HIS A 26 -6.40 -34.18 45.96
C HIS A 26 -6.15 -34.99 44.68
N GLU A 27 -5.27 -34.48 43.80
CA GLU A 27 -4.17 -35.15 43.05
C GLU A 27 -3.71 -34.15 41.94
N HIS A 28 -2.47 -33.64 41.82
CA HIS A 28 -1.12 -34.24 41.84
C HIS A 28 -0.95 -35.33 40.76
N CYS A 29 0.05 -35.34 39.88
CA CYS A 29 1.27 -34.54 39.78
C CYS A 29 1.87 -34.61 38.35
N SER A 30 2.87 -33.76 38.07
CA SER A 30 4.05 -34.02 37.19
C SER A 30 3.87 -34.38 35.69
N ASP A 31 4.90 -34.32 34.85
CA ASP A 31 6.03 -33.38 34.62
C ASP A 31 6.79 -33.92 33.39
N CYS A 32 7.77 -33.20 32.86
CA CYS A 32 8.84 -33.69 31.94
C CYS A 32 8.38 -34.22 30.55
N GLU A 33 8.77 -33.59 29.43
CA GLU A 33 10.11 -33.53 28.82
C GLU A 33 10.54 -34.77 27.99
N ASN A 34 10.81 -34.48 26.71
CA ASN A 34 12.00 -34.84 25.93
C ASN A 34 12.11 -36.07 25.00
N GLU A 35 12.95 -35.79 23.98
CA GLU A 35 13.79 -36.66 23.14
C GLU A 35 13.17 -37.51 22.01
N ALA A 36 13.94 -37.58 20.92
CA ALA A 36 13.72 -38.41 19.74
C ALA A 36 14.72 -39.59 19.76
N GLU A 37 14.46 -40.64 18.96
CA GLU A 37 15.39 -41.13 17.92
C GLU A 37 14.96 -42.46 17.25
N HIS A 38 15.45 -42.65 16.02
CA HIS A 38 15.76 -43.88 15.25
C HIS A 38 15.15 -45.26 15.58
N GLY A 39 14.74 -46.02 14.53
CA GLY A 39 14.40 -47.45 14.69
C GLY A 39 13.98 -48.31 13.48
N SER A 40 14.74 -48.33 12.39
CA SER A 40 14.77 -49.33 11.29
C SER A 40 13.92 -50.66 11.35
N ASN A 41 12.93 -50.76 10.44
CA ASN A 41 12.78 -51.82 9.40
C ASN A 41 12.77 -53.34 9.76
N ARG A 42 11.63 -54.04 9.49
CA ARG A 42 11.54 -55.26 8.61
C ARG A 42 10.15 -55.89 8.56
N GLY A 43 9.80 -56.50 7.41
CA GLY A 43 8.75 -57.53 7.31
C GLY A 43 7.83 -57.39 6.08
N GLY A 44 8.16 -58.08 4.98
CA GLY A 44 7.26 -58.18 3.82
C GLY A 44 7.02 -59.64 3.43
N LEU A 45 5.97 -59.90 2.63
CA LEU A 45 5.78 -61.10 1.80
C LEU A 45 4.61 -60.88 0.82
N SER A 46 4.77 -61.29 -0.43
CA SER A 46 3.74 -61.38 -1.50
C SER A 46 3.76 -62.80 -2.08
N PRO A 47 2.70 -63.28 -2.76
CA PRO A 47 2.64 -63.24 -4.24
C PRO A 47 1.16 -63.09 -4.74
N ALA A 48 0.69 -63.37 -5.98
CA ALA A 48 1.24 -63.89 -7.24
C ALA A 48 0.37 -63.48 -8.46
N ASN A 49 0.96 -63.46 -9.68
CA ASN A 49 0.41 -63.90 -11.01
C ASN A 49 -0.91 -63.28 -11.56
N ASP A 50 -1.26 -63.22 -12.87
CA ASP A 50 -0.68 -63.59 -14.19
C ASP A 50 -1.50 -62.83 -15.30
N SER A 51 -1.30 -62.90 -16.63
CA SER A 51 -0.13 -62.65 -17.51
C SER A 51 -0.63 -62.37 -18.97
N GLY A 52 0.27 -62.23 -19.97
CA GLY A 52 -0.07 -62.18 -21.41
C GLY A 52 0.24 -60.84 -22.13
N ALA A 53 1.34 -60.62 -22.88
CA ALA A 53 1.80 -61.25 -24.14
C ALA A 53 0.88 -60.98 -25.36
N LYS A 54 1.32 -60.55 -26.57
CA LYS A 54 2.66 -60.43 -27.22
C LYS A 54 2.58 -59.64 -28.57
N LYS A 55 3.62 -58.85 -28.90
CA LYS A 55 4.28 -58.68 -30.25
C LYS A 55 3.47 -57.95 -31.39
N LYS A 56 4.07 -57.32 -32.44
CA LYS A 56 5.48 -57.17 -32.93
C LYS A 56 5.64 -56.07 -34.02
N LYS A 57 6.90 -55.66 -34.29
CA LYS A 57 7.47 -55.09 -35.56
C LYS A 57 7.02 -53.64 -35.93
N LYS A 58 7.83 -52.77 -36.57
CA LYS A 58 9.27 -52.78 -36.94
C LYS A 58 9.74 -51.34 -37.27
N LYS A 59 10.93 -50.91 -36.81
CA LYS A 59 11.69 -49.80 -37.43
C LYS A 59 12.35 -50.25 -38.74
N PRO A 60 12.63 -49.30 -39.65
CA PRO A 60 13.96 -49.23 -40.28
C PRO A 60 14.52 -47.78 -40.33
N LYS A 61 15.82 -47.49 -40.48
CA LYS A 61 17.10 -48.24 -40.39
C LYS A 61 18.22 -47.15 -40.39
N ARG A 62 19.25 -47.23 -39.51
CA ARG A 62 20.69 -47.57 -39.79
C ARG A 62 21.46 -46.53 -40.63
N LYS A 63 22.80 -46.32 -40.53
CA LYS A 63 23.99 -46.83 -39.78
C LYS A 63 25.17 -45.86 -40.12
N LYS A 64 26.41 -45.89 -39.60
CA LYS A 64 27.24 -46.72 -38.68
C LYS A 64 28.35 -45.79 -38.09
N GLU A 65 28.80 -45.93 -36.83
CA GLU A 65 30.11 -46.52 -36.39
C GLU A 65 31.37 -46.00 -37.13
N LYS A 66 32.52 -45.73 -36.47
CA LYS A 66 33.14 -46.35 -35.26
C LYS A 66 33.83 -45.31 -34.33
N GLY A 67 34.32 -45.76 -33.17
CA GLY A 67 35.24 -45.03 -32.27
C GLY A 67 36.35 -45.91 -31.68
N GLY A 68 37.10 -45.36 -30.70
CA GLY A 68 38.26 -45.95 -30.00
C GLY A 68 39.61 -45.43 -30.53
N ASP A 69 40.65 -45.15 -29.73
CA ASP A 69 40.74 -45.01 -28.26
C ASP A 69 42.00 -44.17 -27.88
N GLN A 70 42.10 -43.73 -26.61
CA GLN A 70 43.15 -42.96 -25.86
C GLN A 70 44.66 -43.02 -26.25
N PRO A 71 45.57 -42.17 -25.67
CA PRO A 71 45.45 -40.80 -25.13
C PRO A 71 46.66 -39.87 -25.51
N ASP A 72 46.79 -38.74 -24.78
CA ASP A 72 47.98 -37.91 -24.48
C ASP A 72 48.35 -36.63 -25.29
N GLN A 73 48.55 -35.56 -24.49
CA GLN A 73 49.23 -34.26 -24.69
C GLN A 73 48.86 -33.32 -25.85
N PRO A 74 48.58 -32.04 -25.49
CA PRO A 74 49.07 -30.90 -26.25
C PRO A 74 49.78 -29.86 -25.36
N GLN A 75 51.02 -29.52 -25.71
CA GLN A 75 51.63 -28.22 -25.39
C GLN A 75 51.27 -27.18 -26.47
N ASP A 76 51.45 -25.90 -26.11
CA ASP A 76 51.45 -24.68 -26.94
C ASP A 76 50.15 -24.07 -27.52
N GLN A 77 49.70 -23.06 -26.76
CA GLN A 77 49.46 -21.66 -27.17
C GLN A 77 48.20 -21.23 -27.97
N PRO A 78 47.75 -19.95 -27.81
CA PRO A 78 46.35 -19.58 -28.00
C PRO A 78 46.01 -18.96 -29.37
N GLY A 79 44.99 -19.52 -30.03
CA GLY A 79 44.37 -18.95 -31.22
C GLY A 79 43.38 -17.81 -30.92
N LYS A 80 43.58 -16.66 -31.57
CA LYS A 80 42.80 -15.42 -31.45
C LYS A 80 41.28 -15.61 -31.43
N VAL A 81 40.61 -14.98 -30.46
CA VAL A 81 39.14 -14.79 -30.47
C VAL A 81 38.78 -13.77 -31.55
N ASN A 82 38.02 -14.18 -32.56
CA ASN A 82 37.50 -13.26 -33.58
C ASN A 82 36.41 -12.36 -32.98
N SER A 83 36.58 -11.06 -33.12
CA SER A 83 35.59 -10.05 -32.78
C SER A 83 34.35 -10.16 -33.68
N LEU A 84 33.17 -10.13 -33.08
CA LEU A 84 31.91 -10.00 -33.83
C LEU A 84 31.81 -8.59 -34.44
N PRO A 85 31.32 -8.43 -35.68
CA PRO A 85 31.18 -7.12 -36.32
C PRO A 85 30.30 -6.16 -35.49
N ALA A 86 30.67 -4.87 -35.46
CA ALA A 86 29.98 -3.86 -34.68
C ALA A 86 28.47 -3.74 -35.02
N GLU A 87 28.10 -4.00 -36.28
CA GLU A 87 26.70 -4.04 -36.74
C GLU A 87 25.90 -5.15 -36.05
N ARG A 88 26.46 -6.36 -35.93
CA ARG A 88 25.84 -7.47 -35.17
C ARG A 88 25.70 -7.13 -33.69
N ILE A 89 26.66 -6.41 -33.11
CA ILE A 89 26.59 -5.94 -31.71
C ILE A 89 25.48 -4.89 -31.56
N GLN A 90 25.33 -3.96 -32.50
CA GLN A 90 24.22 -3.00 -32.50
C GLN A 90 22.85 -3.64 -32.76
N GLU A 91 22.76 -4.67 -33.61
CA GLU A 91 21.55 -5.47 -33.79
C GLU A 91 21.21 -6.27 -32.52
N ILE A 92 22.21 -6.86 -31.85
CA ILE A 92 22.02 -7.54 -30.56
C ILE A 92 21.63 -6.55 -29.47
N GLN A 93 22.22 -5.34 -29.42
CA GLN A 93 21.82 -4.29 -28.49
C GLN A 93 20.39 -3.80 -28.76
N LYS A 94 20.03 -3.54 -30.03
CA LYS A 94 18.64 -3.22 -30.41
C LYS A 94 17.68 -4.37 -30.09
N ALA A 95 18.08 -5.62 -30.28
CA ALA A 95 17.29 -6.78 -29.92
C ALA A 95 17.11 -6.89 -28.40
N ILE A 96 18.16 -6.67 -27.61
CA ILE A 96 18.12 -6.63 -26.14
C ILE A 96 17.24 -5.47 -25.66
N GLU A 97 17.29 -4.29 -26.29
CA GLU A 97 16.34 -3.20 -26.03
C GLU A 97 14.90 -3.62 -26.41
N LEU A 98 14.68 -4.23 -27.57
CA LEU A 98 13.37 -4.72 -28.01
C LEU A 98 12.79 -5.83 -27.10
N PHE A 99 13.63 -6.72 -26.57
CA PHE A 99 13.24 -7.72 -25.56
C PHE A 99 13.03 -7.08 -24.17
N SER A 100 13.79 -6.04 -23.81
CA SER A 100 13.60 -5.27 -22.57
C SER A 100 12.32 -4.41 -22.59
N VAL A 101 11.88 -3.97 -23.77
CA VAL A 101 10.65 -3.20 -24.00
C VAL A 101 9.37 -4.01 -23.71
N GLY A 102 9.47 -5.34 -23.54
CA GLY A 102 8.33 -6.21 -23.22
C GLY A 102 7.94 -6.31 -21.74
N GLN A 103 8.76 -5.85 -20.78
CA GLN A 103 8.47 -6.01 -19.36
C GLN A 103 7.87 -4.74 -18.74
N GLY A 104 6.59 -4.82 -18.34
CA GLY A 104 5.91 -3.80 -17.52
C GLY A 104 6.69 -3.44 -16.24
N PRO A 105 6.40 -2.34 -15.56
CA PRO A 105 7.27 -1.79 -14.51
C PRO A 105 7.55 -2.80 -13.38
N ALA A 106 8.78 -2.78 -12.85
CA ALA A 106 9.22 -3.74 -11.82
C ALA A 106 8.38 -3.60 -10.53
N LYS A 107 7.99 -4.73 -9.95
CA LYS A 107 7.20 -4.80 -8.69
C LYS A 107 7.97 -5.44 -7.54
N THR A 108 9.01 -6.20 -7.85
CA THR A 108 9.92 -6.80 -6.87
C THR A 108 11.33 -6.20 -6.97
N MET A 109 12.12 -6.32 -5.91
CA MET A 109 13.54 -5.90 -5.94
C MET A 109 14.36 -6.71 -6.95
N GLU A 110 13.99 -7.97 -7.18
CA GLU A 110 14.66 -8.88 -8.13
C GLU A 110 14.41 -8.53 -9.60
N GLU A 111 13.23 -7.99 -9.92
CA GLU A 111 12.94 -7.42 -11.23
C GLU A 111 13.62 -6.07 -11.40
N ALA A 112 13.70 -5.29 -10.32
CA ALA A 112 14.27 -3.95 -10.33
C ALA A 112 15.80 -3.97 -10.50
N SER A 113 16.50 -4.88 -9.81
CA SER A 113 17.97 -5.00 -9.90
C SER A 113 18.47 -5.41 -11.29
N LYS A 114 17.60 -6.02 -12.11
CA LYS A 114 17.90 -6.42 -13.50
C LYS A 114 17.66 -5.29 -14.52
N ARG A 115 17.21 -4.10 -14.10
CA ARG A 115 16.85 -2.98 -15.00
C ARG A 115 17.82 -1.81 -14.92
N SER A 116 18.02 -1.17 -16.06
CA SER A 116 18.64 0.16 -16.17
C SER A 116 17.56 1.24 -16.07
N TYR A 117 17.80 2.31 -15.31
CA TYR A 117 16.83 3.36 -15.04
C TYR A 117 17.26 4.71 -15.62
N GLN A 118 17.49 4.77 -16.94
CA GLN A 118 17.98 5.95 -17.69
C GLN A 118 17.50 7.33 -17.20
N PHE A 119 16.22 7.46 -16.77
CA PHE A 119 15.71 8.70 -16.19
C PHE A 119 16.18 8.93 -14.75
N TRP A 120 15.85 8.01 -13.83
CA TRP A 120 16.22 8.09 -12.41
C TRP A 120 17.73 8.10 -12.21
N ASP A 121 18.50 7.58 -13.17
CA ASP A 121 19.95 7.64 -13.13
C ASP A 121 20.50 9.08 -13.21
N THR A 122 19.70 10.01 -13.75
CA THR A 122 19.98 11.45 -13.81
C THR A 122 19.33 12.26 -12.69
N GLN A 123 18.71 11.62 -11.70
CA GLN A 123 17.98 12.30 -10.62
C GLN A 123 18.75 12.20 -9.28
N PRO A 124 18.59 13.19 -8.37
CA PRO A 124 19.20 13.18 -7.04
C PRO A 124 18.47 12.18 -6.13
N VAL A 125 18.67 10.88 -6.38
CA VAL A 125 18.15 9.77 -5.58
C VAL A 125 19.24 8.69 -5.39
N PRO A 126 19.27 7.97 -4.25
CA PRO A 126 20.19 6.86 -4.05
C PRO A 126 20.02 5.76 -5.11
N LYS A 127 21.11 5.07 -5.46
CA LYS A 127 21.05 3.94 -6.40
C LYS A 127 20.53 2.68 -5.68
N LEU A 128 19.89 1.75 -6.41
CA LEU A 128 19.32 0.53 -5.81
C LEU A 128 20.36 -0.30 -5.03
N GLY A 129 21.59 -0.42 -5.56
CA GLY A 129 22.70 -1.14 -4.90
C GLY A 129 23.46 -0.32 -3.85
N GLU A 130 23.10 0.95 -3.62
CA GLU A 130 23.76 1.80 -2.63
C GLU A 130 23.21 1.52 -1.22
N VAL A 131 24.10 1.23 -0.27
CA VAL A 131 23.76 1.20 1.16
C VAL A 131 24.01 2.60 1.73
N VAL A 132 22.94 3.24 2.20
CA VAL A 132 22.97 4.63 2.66
C VAL A 132 23.01 4.63 4.18
N ASN A 133 24.13 5.10 4.73
CA ASN A 133 24.35 5.22 6.17
C ASN A 133 24.39 6.68 6.66
N THR A 134 24.18 7.65 5.76
CA THR A 134 24.20 9.08 6.04
C THR A 134 22.81 9.69 5.94
N HIS A 135 22.62 10.82 6.63
CA HIS A 135 21.38 11.60 6.61
C HIS A 135 21.64 12.96 5.96
N GLY A 136 20.79 13.40 5.04
CA GLY A 136 20.85 14.74 4.43
C GLY A 136 20.59 14.76 2.90
N PRO A 137 20.73 15.92 2.24
CA PRO A 137 20.48 16.05 0.81
C PRO A 137 21.40 15.19 -0.08
N VAL A 138 20.94 14.81 -1.28
CA VAL A 138 21.76 14.11 -2.28
C VAL A 138 22.61 15.10 -3.07
N GLU A 139 22.01 16.22 -3.46
CA GLU A 139 22.63 17.40 -4.05
C GLU A 139 22.34 18.62 -3.16
N PRO A 140 23.25 19.60 -3.09
CA PRO A 140 22.97 20.85 -2.41
C PRO A 140 21.82 21.61 -3.07
N ASP A 141 21.15 22.44 -2.28
CA ASP A 141 20.10 23.35 -2.75
C ASP A 141 20.65 24.28 -3.85
N LYS A 142 19.80 24.66 -4.81
CA LYS A 142 20.24 25.31 -6.08
C LYS A 142 19.80 26.76 -6.15
N ASP A 143 20.76 27.68 -6.13
CA ASP A 143 20.50 29.12 -6.20
C ASP A 143 19.88 29.56 -7.54
N ASN A 144 20.34 28.95 -8.65
CA ASN A 144 19.95 29.33 -10.01
C ASN A 144 18.96 28.33 -10.63
N ILE A 145 17.66 28.62 -10.49
CA ILE A 145 16.58 27.81 -11.06
C ILE A 145 16.13 28.33 -12.43
N ARG A 146 15.90 27.39 -13.36
CA ARG A 146 15.39 27.66 -14.71
C ARG A 146 14.00 28.33 -14.62
N GLN A 147 13.91 29.58 -15.08
CA GLN A 147 12.68 30.37 -15.08
C GLN A 147 11.67 29.90 -16.13
N GLU A 148 12.13 29.50 -17.31
CA GLU A 148 11.27 29.01 -18.39
C GLU A 148 10.81 27.55 -18.16
N PRO A 149 9.56 27.18 -18.51
CA PRO A 149 9.11 25.79 -18.51
C PRO A 149 9.99 24.86 -19.35
N TYR A 150 10.00 23.56 -19.02
CA TYR A 150 10.64 22.56 -19.88
C TYR A 150 9.92 22.39 -21.22
N THR A 151 10.68 22.13 -22.28
CA THR A 151 10.14 21.96 -23.64
C THR A 151 9.29 20.69 -23.73
N LEU A 152 8.03 20.84 -24.15
CA LEU A 152 7.15 19.73 -24.53
C LEU A 152 7.32 19.38 -26.02
N PRO A 153 6.95 18.16 -26.47
CA PRO A 153 6.87 17.84 -27.89
C PRO A 153 5.87 18.75 -28.62
N GLN A 154 6.08 18.97 -29.92
CA GLN A 154 5.22 19.82 -30.74
C GLN A 154 3.75 19.36 -30.68
N GLY A 155 2.83 20.32 -30.52
CA GLY A 155 1.40 20.05 -30.40
C GLY A 155 0.90 19.82 -28.96
N PHE A 156 1.77 19.89 -27.96
CA PHE A 156 1.40 19.92 -26.54
C PHE A 156 1.75 21.28 -25.90
N THR A 157 1.02 21.63 -24.85
CA THR A 157 1.28 22.83 -24.04
C THR A 157 1.07 22.52 -22.56
N TRP A 158 1.78 23.27 -21.71
CA TRP A 158 1.57 23.25 -20.27
C TRP A 158 0.27 23.96 -19.91
N ASP A 159 -0.38 23.48 -18.86
CA ASP A 159 -1.50 24.15 -18.23
C ASP A 159 -1.36 24.04 -16.70
N ALA A 160 -1.85 25.04 -15.97
CA ALA A 160 -1.95 24.99 -14.52
C ALA A 160 -3.44 24.87 -14.19
N LEU A 161 -3.85 23.72 -13.64
CA LEU A 161 -5.27 23.41 -13.51
C LEU A 161 -5.88 24.15 -12.31
N ASP A 162 -6.71 25.16 -12.57
CA ASP A 162 -7.56 25.73 -11.53
C ASP A 162 -8.69 24.75 -11.18
N LEU A 163 -8.52 24.02 -10.08
CA LEU A 163 -9.51 23.09 -9.56
C LEU A 163 -10.75 23.79 -8.97
N GLY A 164 -10.73 25.12 -8.82
CA GLY A 164 -11.93 25.92 -8.53
C GLY A 164 -12.96 25.89 -9.66
N ASP A 165 -12.52 25.73 -10.91
CA ASP A 165 -13.43 25.52 -12.05
C ASP A 165 -13.91 24.06 -12.08
N ARG A 166 -15.23 23.89 -11.95
CA ARG A 166 -15.91 22.58 -12.04
C ARG A 166 -15.71 21.91 -13.40
N GLY A 167 -15.47 22.67 -14.47
CA GLY A 167 -15.11 22.17 -15.79
C GLY A 167 -13.74 21.49 -15.76
N VAL A 168 -12.71 22.22 -15.33
CA VAL A 168 -11.33 21.73 -15.23
C VAL A 168 -11.20 20.55 -14.25
N LEU A 169 -11.85 20.63 -13.09
CA LEU A 169 -11.90 19.54 -12.12
C LEU A 169 -12.52 18.26 -12.72
N LYS A 170 -13.58 18.40 -13.53
CA LYS A 170 -14.21 17.28 -14.24
C LYS A 170 -13.29 16.71 -15.33
N GLU A 171 -12.50 17.52 -16.01
CA GLU A 171 -11.48 17.03 -16.95
C GLU A 171 -10.39 16.22 -16.26
N LEU A 172 -9.90 16.69 -15.10
CA LEU A 172 -8.93 15.96 -14.28
C LEU A 172 -9.52 14.62 -13.81
N TYR A 173 -10.74 14.64 -13.28
CA TYR A 173 -11.50 13.44 -12.92
C TYR A 173 -11.55 12.43 -14.09
N THR A 174 -11.94 12.88 -15.29
CA THR A 174 -12.02 12.02 -16.47
C THR A 174 -10.64 11.50 -16.90
N LEU A 175 -9.58 12.32 -16.85
CA LEU A 175 -8.22 11.84 -17.13
C LEU A 175 -7.85 10.67 -16.21
N LEU A 176 -8.05 10.84 -14.89
CA LEU A 176 -7.69 9.84 -13.89
C LEU A 176 -8.57 8.57 -14.03
N ASN A 177 -9.89 8.71 -14.10
CA ASN A 177 -10.83 7.60 -14.25
C ASN A 177 -10.74 6.89 -15.62
N GLU A 178 -10.01 7.40 -16.61
CA GLU A 178 -9.73 6.67 -17.86
C GLU A 178 -8.30 6.08 -17.93
N ASN A 179 -7.32 6.72 -17.27
CA ASN A 179 -5.89 6.55 -17.57
C ASN A 179 -4.95 6.41 -16.36
N TYR A 180 -5.45 6.46 -15.12
CA TYR A 180 -4.62 6.31 -13.92
C TYR A 180 -4.30 4.83 -13.64
N VAL A 181 -4.03 4.50 -12.38
CA VAL A 181 -3.73 3.15 -11.91
C VAL A 181 -4.94 2.23 -12.15
N GLU A 182 -4.66 1.11 -12.79
CA GLU A 182 -5.56 -0.03 -12.99
C GLU A 182 -4.91 -1.22 -12.32
N ASP A 183 -5.72 -2.19 -11.87
CA ASP A 183 -5.18 -3.49 -11.48
C ASP A 183 -4.62 -4.25 -12.69
N ASP A 184 -3.72 -5.19 -12.41
CA ASP A 184 -3.03 -5.99 -13.43
C ASP A 184 -3.98 -6.83 -14.29
N ASP A 185 -5.11 -7.24 -13.71
CA ASP A 185 -6.14 -8.06 -14.35
C ASP A 185 -7.21 -7.19 -15.06
N ASN A 186 -7.08 -5.86 -15.01
CA ASN A 186 -8.02 -4.87 -15.55
C ASN A 186 -9.49 -5.13 -15.14
N MET A 187 -9.72 -5.49 -13.89
CA MET A 187 -11.06 -5.64 -13.29
C MET A 187 -11.49 -4.37 -12.53
N PHE A 188 -10.55 -3.62 -11.97
CA PHE A 188 -10.79 -2.49 -11.07
C PHE A 188 -9.98 -1.25 -11.48
N ARG A 189 -10.63 -0.08 -11.43
CA ARG A 189 -9.96 1.22 -11.60
C ARG A 189 -10.42 2.21 -10.54
N PHE A 190 -9.50 2.97 -9.96
CA PHE A 190 -9.83 3.96 -8.94
C PHE A 190 -10.69 5.09 -9.46
N ASP A 191 -11.73 5.40 -8.69
CA ASP A 191 -12.75 6.41 -9.00
C ASP A 191 -12.69 7.51 -7.95
N TYR A 192 -11.62 8.31 -7.96
CA TYR A 192 -11.48 9.46 -7.08
C TYR A 192 -12.58 10.47 -7.40
N SER A 193 -13.49 10.77 -6.47
CA SER A 193 -14.54 11.76 -6.75
C SER A 193 -13.93 13.17 -6.97
N PRO A 194 -14.61 14.06 -7.71
CA PRO A 194 -14.19 15.47 -7.84
C PRO A 194 -13.95 16.15 -6.48
N GLU A 195 -14.77 15.82 -5.48
CA GLU A 195 -14.69 16.37 -4.12
C GLU A 195 -13.48 15.79 -3.36
N PHE A 196 -13.17 14.50 -3.54
CA PHE A 196 -11.95 13.88 -3.01
C PHE A 196 -10.70 14.50 -3.64
N LEU A 197 -10.71 14.80 -4.95
CA LEU A 197 -9.61 15.47 -5.62
C LEU A 197 -9.39 16.89 -5.07
N LEU A 198 -10.46 17.63 -4.78
CA LEU A 198 -10.35 18.94 -4.11
C LEU A 198 -9.71 18.81 -2.71
N TRP A 199 -10.19 17.86 -1.90
CA TRP A 199 -9.65 17.58 -0.57
C TRP A 199 -8.16 17.20 -0.63
N ALA A 200 -7.79 16.27 -1.52
CA ALA A 200 -6.40 15.80 -1.65
C ALA A 200 -5.44 16.83 -2.26
N LEU A 201 -5.92 17.77 -3.09
CA LEU A 201 -5.08 18.69 -3.87
C LEU A 201 -5.04 20.12 -3.34
N ARG A 202 -5.93 20.50 -2.40
CA ARG A 202 -6.02 21.85 -1.84
C ARG A 202 -5.89 21.92 -0.29
N PRO A 203 -4.92 21.24 0.34
CA PRO A 203 -4.63 21.45 1.77
C PRO A 203 -4.07 22.85 2.03
N PRO A 204 -4.03 23.33 3.30
CA PRO A 204 -3.44 24.62 3.66
C PRO A 204 -2.07 24.84 3.01
N GLY A 205 -1.88 26.01 2.39
CA GLY A 205 -0.65 26.36 1.68
C GLY A 205 -0.49 25.76 0.26
N TRP A 206 -1.50 25.07 -0.30
CA TRP A 206 -1.48 24.61 -1.69
C TRP A 206 -1.22 25.76 -2.68
N LEU A 207 -0.58 25.44 -3.81
CA LEU A 207 -0.22 26.41 -4.84
C LEU A 207 -0.74 25.97 -6.23
N PRO A 208 -1.44 26.83 -7.00
CA PRO A 208 -2.03 26.45 -8.29
C PRO A 208 -0.98 26.06 -9.33
N GLN A 209 0.22 26.65 -9.29
CA GLN A 209 1.33 26.25 -10.16
C GLN A 209 1.76 24.79 -9.96
N TRP A 210 1.49 24.19 -8.80
CA TRP A 210 1.81 22.79 -8.52
C TRP A 210 0.77 21.79 -9.05
N HIS A 211 -0.35 22.24 -9.61
CA HIS A 211 -1.31 21.39 -10.32
C HIS A 211 -0.98 21.36 -11.82
N CYS A 212 0.08 20.62 -12.17
CA CYS A 212 0.72 20.68 -13.48
C CYS A 212 0.03 19.75 -14.50
N GLY A 213 -0.74 20.33 -15.42
CA GLY A 213 -1.40 19.66 -16.53
C GLY A 213 -0.65 19.77 -17.86
N VAL A 214 -0.90 18.82 -18.76
CA VAL A 214 -0.46 18.87 -20.17
C VAL A 214 -1.68 18.72 -21.07
N ARG A 215 -1.89 19.68 -21.97
CA ARG A 215 -2.98 19.69 -22.95
C ARG A 215 -2.47 19.55 -24.38
N VAL A 216 -3.29 18.96 -25.24
CA VAL A 216 -3.10 19.01 -26.69
C VAL A 216 -3.49 20.40 -27.21
N VAL A 217 -2.63 21.04 -27.99
CA VAL A 217 -2.83 22.43 -28.46
C VAL A 217 -4.08 22.56 -29.33
N SER A 218 -4.31 21.62 -30.25
CA SER A 218 -5.40 21.68 -31.24
C SER A 218 -6.78 21.36 -30.67
N SER A 219 -6.89 20.38 -29.78
CA SER A 219 -8.17 19.92 -29.21
C SER A 219 -8.41 20.37 -27.77
N LYS A 220 -7.44 21.03 -27.14
CA LYS A 220 -7.40 21.39 -25.71
C LYS A 220 -7.56 20.23 -24.72
N LYS A 221 -7.70 18.98 -25.18
CA LYS A 221 -7.85 17.79 -24.31
C LYS A 221 -6.68 17.66 -23.34
N LEU A 222 -7.00 17.51 -22.05
CA LEU A 222 -6.05 17.14 -21.00
C LEU A 222 -5.54 15.70 -21.21
N VAL A 223 -4.22 15.52 -21.21
CA VAL A 223 -3.56 14.24 -21.54
C VAL A 223 -2.40 13.84 -20.60
N GLY A 224 -2.05 14.70 -19.66
CA GLY A 224 -1.12 14.39 -18.59
C GLY A 224 -1.37 15.29 -17.38
N PHE A 225 -1.05 14.79 -16.19
CA PHE A 225 -1.15 15.53 -14.93
C PHE A 225 -0.10 15.04 -13.93
N ILE A 226 0.35 15.92 -13.04
CA ILE A 226 1.10 15.62 -11.82
C ILE A 226 0.81 16.75 -10.81
N SER A 227 0.67 16.40 -9.54
CA SER A 227 0.45 17.37 -8.46
C SER A 227 1.57 17.37 -7.44
N ALA A 228 1.83 18.54 -6.86
CA ALA A 228 2.53 18.67 -5.58
C ALA A 228 1.65 19.41 -4.55
N ILE A 229 1.73 19.02 -3.28
CA ILE A 229 1.14 19.72 -2.14
C ILE A 229 2.22 19.96 -1.08
N PRO A 230 2.16 21.04 -0.28
CA PRO A 230 3.16 21.25 0.77
C PRO A 230 2.97 20.20 1.88
N ALA A 231 4.08 19.76 2.48
CA ALA A 231 4.05 19.02 3.73
C ALA A 231 5.35 19.24 4.50
N THR A 232 5.26 19.43 5.81
CA THR A 232 6.43 19.35 6.68
C THR A 232 6.62 17.90 7.09
N ILE A 233 7.78 17.31 6.78
CA ILE A 233 8.07 15.91 7.01
C ILE A 233 9.23 15.79 8.00
N HIS A 234 9.04 14.99 9.05
CA HIS A 234 10.05 14.56 10.00
C HIS A 234 10.65 13.22 9.54
N ILE A 235 11.98 13.18 9.39
CA ILE A 235 12.74 12.07 8.82
C ILE A 235 13.92 11.76 9.74
N TYR A 236 13.86 10.63 10.43
CA TYR A 236 14.74 10.29 11.55
C TYR A 236 14.78 11.40 12.60
N ASP A 237 15.85 12.20 12.65
CA ASP A 237 16.05 13.30 13.61
C ASP A 237 15.91 14.69 12.96
N THR A 238 15.39 14.77 11.72
CA THR A 238 15.36 16.02 10.94
C THR A 238 13.96 16.35 10.44
N GLU A 239 13.46 17.53 10.81
CA GLU A 239 12.26 18.13 10.23
C GLU A 239 12.62 18.98 9.00
N LYS A 240 11.91 18.77 7.89
CA LYS A 240 12.10 19.53 6.64
C LYS A 240 10.76 19.84 5.99
N LYS A 241 10.60 21.08 5.53
CA LYS A 241 9.52 21.45 4.60
C LYS A 241 9.82 20.82 3.24
N MET A 242 8.89 20.02 2.75
CA MET A 242 8.95 19.29 1.49
C MET A 242 7.67 19.52 0.68
N VAL A 243 7.55 18.83 -0.45
CA VAL A 243 6.26 18.60 -1.10
C VAL A 243 5.95 17.11 -1.17
N GLU A 244 4.67 16.75 -1.07
CA GLU A 244 4.21 15.42 -1.46
C GLU A 244 3.81 15.42 -2.93
N ILE A 245 4.35 14.47 -3.71
CA ILE A 245 4.01 14.31 -5.13
C ILE A 245 2.95 13.23 -5.29
N ASN A 246 1.87 13.55 -6.00
CA ASN A 246 0.76 12.63 -6.23
C ASN A 246 0.17 12.75 -7.65
N PHE A 247 -0.78 11.86 -7.98
CA PHE A 247 -1.61 11.88 -9.20
C PHE A 247 -0.86 11.96 -10.54
N LEU A 248 0.40 11.49 -10.60
CA LEU A 248 1.14 11.38 -11.87
C LEU A 248 0.39 10.46 -12.85
N CYS A 249 -0.25 11.07 -13.84
CA CYS A 249 -1.05 10.39 -14.85
C CYS A 249 -0.58 10.79 -16.25
N VAL A 250 -0.49 9.80 -17.15
CA VAL A 250 -0.28 10.02 -18.58
C VAL A 250 -1.32 9.21 -19.34
N HIS A 251 -2.06 9.89 -20.22
CA HIS A 251 -3.09 9.29 -21.06
C HIS A 251 -2.55 8.09 -21.83
N LYS A 252 -3.30 6.98 -21.89
CA LYS A 252 -2.84 5.66 -22.39
C LYS A 252 -2.11 5.73 -23.72
N LYS A 253 -2.64 6.49 -24.69
CA LYS A 253 -2.06 6.71 -26.03
C LYS A 253 -0.71 7.47 -26.06
N LEU A 254 -0.27 8.05 -24.94
CA LEU A 254 1.00 8.76 -24.77
C LEU A 254 1.97 8.06 -23.81
N ARG A 255 1.58 6.91 -23.23
CA ARG A 255 2.50 6.04 -22.49
C ARG A 255 3.67 5.62 -23.42
N SER A 256 4.83 5.34 -22.83
CA SER A 256 6.10 5.07 -23.52
C SER A 256 6.72 6.23 -24.33
N LYS A 257 6.05 7.36 -24.53
CA LYS A 257 6.61 8.55 -25.24
C LYS A 257 7.46 9.49 -24.36
N ARG A 258 8.04 8.97 -23.27
CA ARG A 258 8.85 9.72 -22.27
C ARG A 258 8.19 10.99 -21.69
N VAL A 259 6.85 11.10 -21.70
CA VAL A 259 6.11 12.27 -21.17
C VAL A 259 6.23 12.39 -19.64
N ALA A 260 6.16 11.28 -18.90
CA ALA A 260 6.26 11.29 -17.44
C ALA A 260 7.59 11.90 -16.91
N PRO A 261 8.78 11.54 -17.45
CA PRO A 261 10.03 12.27 -17.20
C PRO A 261 9.97 13.80 -17.36
N VAL A 262 9.20 14.31 -18.33
CA VAL A 262 9.07 15.76 -18.58
C VAL A 262 8.12 16.40 -17.57
N LEU A 263 7.01 15.73 -17.22
CA LEU A 263 6.11 16.12 -16.13
C LEU A 263 6.87 16.22 -14.79
N ILE A 264 7.68 15.20 -14.46
CA ILE A 264 8.47 15.18 -13.22
C ILE A 264 9.46 16.35 -13.20
N ARG A 265 10.22 16.58 -14.29
CA ARG A 265 11.16 17.71 -14.37
C ARG A 265 10.49 19.08 -14.25
N GLU A 266 9.30 19.25 -14.84
CA GLU A 266 8.56 20.52 -14.73
C GLU A 266 7.99 20.74 -13.32
N ILE A 267 7.43 19.72 -12.65
CA ILE A 267 6.99 19.92 -11.25
C ILE A 267 8.17 20.17 -10.32
N THR A 268 9.29 19.45 -10.47
CA THR A 268 10.54 19.73 -9.74
C THR A 268 10.98 21.19 -9.93
N ARG A 269 10.96 21.71 -11.16
CA ARG A 269 11.28 23.12 -11.45
C ARG A 269 10.35 24.10 -10.71
N ARG A 270 9.04 23.86 -10.76
CA ARG A 270 8.03 24.70 -10.08
C ARG A 270 8.10 24.63 -8.56
N VAL A 271 8.57 23.52 -8.00
CA VAL A 271 8.80 23.36 -6.56
C VAL A 271 10.11 24.04 -6.12
N HIS A 272 11.18 23.90 -6.92
CA HIS A 272 12.45 24.59 -6.68
C HIS A 272 12.34 26.12 -6.77
N LEU A 273 11.44 26.66 -7.61
CA LEU A 273 11.17 28.10 -7.67
C LEU A 273 10.59 28.67 -6.36
N GLU A 274 9.91 27.84 -5.56
CA GLU A 274 9.40 28.19 -4.22
C GLU A 274 10.44 27.92 -3.11
N GLY A 275 11.69 27.62 -3.47
CA GLY A 275 12.79 27.34 -2.51
C GLY A 275 12.71 25.99 -1.81
N ILE A 276 11.91 25.03 -2.32
CA ILE A 276 11.82 23.68 -1.77
C ILE A 276 12.60 22.71 -2.68
N PHE A 277 13.48 21.89 -2.09
CA PHE A 277 14.42 21.04 -2.82
C PHE A 277 14.26 19.54 -2.56
N GLN A 278 13.35 19.17 -1.65
CA GLN A 278 13.06 17.79 -1.30
C GLN A 278 11.56 17.49 -1.50
N ALA A 279 11.27 16.24 -1.84
CA ALA A 279 9.90 15.77 -2.00
C ALA A 279 9.76 14.34 -1.48
N VAL A 280 8.55 13.96 -1.07
CA VAL A 280 8.21 12.59 -0.71
C VAL A 280 7.11 12.08 -1.63
N TYR A 281 7.16 10.80 -1.99
CA TYR A 281 6.18 10.18 -2.90
C TYR A 281 6.09 8.68 -2.69
N THR A 282 4.98 8.09 -3.14
CA THR A 282 4.80 6.64 -3.13
C THR A 282 4.61 6.09 -4.55
N ALA A 283 4.88 4.81 -4.74
CA ALA A 283 4.43 4.08 -5.93
C ALA A 283 4.25 2.58 -5.63
N GLY A 284 3.35 1.91 -6.34
CA GLY A 284 3.26 0.44 -6.29
C GLY A 284 4.35 -0.30 -7.10
N VAL A 285 5.21 0.44 -7.79
CA VAL A 285 6.36 -0.06 -8.56
C VAL A 285 7.66 0.27 -7.85
N VAL A 286 8.69 -0.54 -8.10
CA VAL A 286 10.03 -0.37 -7.56
C VAL A 286 10.85 0.57 -8.44
N LEU A 287 11.43 1.60 -7.83
CA LEU A 287 12.28 2.62 -8.42
C LEU A 287 13.55 2.80 -7.55
N PRO A 288 14.65 3.37 -8.06
CA PRO A 288 15.80 3.73 -7.23
C PRO A 288 15.49 4.93 -6.31
N LYS A 289 15.56 4.83 -4.98
CA LYS A 289 15.55 3.64 -4.11
C LYS A 289 14.46 3.86 -3.04
N PRO A 290 13.65 2.84 -2.65
CA PRO A 290 12.66 3.04 -1.60
C PRO A 290 13.32 3.23 -0.23
N VAL A 291 12.74 4.10 0.59
CA VAL A 291 13.10 4.25 2.00
C VAL A 291 12.30 3.32 2.90
N GLY A 292 11.11 2.89 2.47
CA GLY A 292 10.28 1.91 3.17
C GLY A 292 9.34 1.18 2.19
N THR A 293 8.97 -0.06 2.52
CA THR A 293 8.15 -0.93 1.66
C THR A 293 6.99 -1.49 2.46
N CYS A 294 5.79 -0.92 2.30
CA CYS A 294 4.60 -1.40 2.99
C CYS A 294 3.78 -2.34 2.10
N ARG A 295 3.00 -3.22 2.71
CA ARG A 295 2.11 -4.18 2.06
C ARG A 295 0.66 -3.81 2.33
N TYR A 296 -0.19 -3.88 1.30
CA TYR A 296 -1.64 -3.78 1.46
C TYR A 296 -2.26 -5.03 2.08
N TRP A 297 -3.26 -4.82 2.92
CA TRP A 297 -4.09 -5.82 3.56
C TRP A 297 -5.56 -5.44 3.44
N HIS A 298 -6.42 -6.44 3.28
CA HIS A 298 -7.82 -6.26 2.91
C HIS A 298 -8.75 -7.00 3.87
N ARG A 299 -9.71 -6.29 4.46
CA ARG A 299 -10.72 -6.84 5.36
C ARG A 299 -12.10 -6.83 4.71
N SER A 300 -12.59 -8.02 4.36
CA SER A 300 -13.88 -8.21 3.67
C SER A 300 -15.09 -7.83 4.54
N LEU A 301 -15.74 -6.69 4.27
CA LEU A 301 -16.97 -6.27 4.97
C LEU A 301 -18.23 -6.85 4.32
N ASN A 302 -18.22 -6.98 2.99
CA ASN A 302 -19.27 -7.57 2.16
C ASN A 302 -18.74 -8.75 1.33
N PRO A 303 -18.43 -9.91 1.95
CA PRO A 303 -17.71 -11.00 1.27
C PRO A 303 -18.44 -11.53 0.03
N ARG A 304 -19.78 -11.51 0.05
CA ARG A 304 -20.61 -11.94 -1.07
C ARG A 304 -20.31 -11.12 -2.33
N LYS A 305 -20.38 -9.79 -2.23
CA LYS A 305 -20.09 -8.90 -3.36
C LYS A 305 -18.64 -9.06 -3.82
N LEU A 306 -17.68 -9.09 -2.89
CA LEU A 306 -16.25 -9.22 -3.20
C LEU A 306 -15.93 -10.50 -4.00
N ILE A 307 -16.59 -11.61 -3.68
CA ILE A 307 -16.44 -12.88 -4.42
C ILE A 307 -17.18 -12.83 -5.77
N GLU A 308 -18.40 -12.27 -5.81
CA GLU A 308 -19.16 -12.10 -7.06
C GLU A 308 -18.36 -11.27 -8.10
N VAL A 309 -17.67 -10.22 -7.65
CA VAL A 309 -16.87 -9.31 -8.51
C VAL A 309 -15.40 -9.75 -8.67
N LYS A 310 -15.01 -10.92 -8.14
CA LYS A 310 -13.65 -11.49 -8.18
C LYS A 310 -12.55 -10.64 -7.52
N PHE A 311 -12.91 -9.74 -6.60
CA PHE A 311 -11.94 -9.06 -5.74
C PHE A 311 -11.27 -10.04 -4.76
N SER A 312 -12.03 -11.05 -4.31
CA SER A 312 -11.52 -12.14 -3.48
C SER A 312 -12.07 -13.49 -3.93
N HIS A 313 -11.42 -14.56 -3.49
CA HIS A 313 -11.79 -15.94 -3.85
C HIS A 313 -12.22 -16.74 -2.62
N LEU A 314 -13.12 -17.71 -2.82
CA LEU A 314 -13.35 -18.76 -1.83
C LEU A 314 -12.12 -19.67 -1.79
N SER A 315 -11.54 -19.87 -0.61
CA SER A 315 -10.50 -20.89 -0.41
C SER A 315 -11.11 -22.29 -0.48
N ARG A 316 -10.30 -23.30 -0.86
CA ARG A 316 -10.76 -24.66 -1.21
C ARG A 316 -11.70 -25.31 -0.18
N ASN A 317 -11.57 -24.95 1.09
CA ASN A 317 -12.31 -25.53 2.22
C ASN A 317 -13.37 -24.58 2.84
N MET A 318 -13.78 -23.51 2.14
CA MET A 318 -14.80 -22.55 2.60
C MET A 318 -15.99 -22.45 1.65
N THR A 319 -17.19 -22.48 2.23
CA THR A 319 -18.45 -22.14 1.55
C THR A 319 -18.77 -20.66 1.74
N MET A 320 -19.55 -20.08 0.83
CA MET A 320 -20.02 -18.68 0.94
C MET A 320 -20.64 -18.37 2.32
N GLN A 321 -21.47 -19.28 2.85
CA GLN A 321 -22.08 -19.13 4.18
C GLN A 321 -21.04 -19.13 5.31
N ARG A 322 -20.00 -19.98 5.23
CA ARG A 322 -18.90 -20.01 6.20
C ARG A 322 -18.09 -18.72 6.16
N THR A 323 -17.79 -18.20 4.96
CA THR A 323 -17.08 -16.93 4.75
C THR A 323 -17.89 -15.73 5.26
N MET A 324 -19.19 -15.68 5.00
CA MET A 324 -20.09 -14.67 5.58
C MET A 324 -20.14 -14.73 7.11
N LYS A 325 -20.18 -15.94 7.71
CA LYS A 325 -20.13 -16.11 9.16
C LYS A 325 -18.78 -15.71 9.76
N LEU A 326 -17.66 -16.07 9.11
CA LEU A 326 -16.30 -15.73 9.53
C LEU A 326 -16.09 -14.22 9.67
N TYR A 327 -16.59 -13.47 8.68
CA TYR A 327 -16.38 -12.03 8.57
C TYR A 327 -17.51 -11.18 9.15
N ARG A 328 -18.54 -11.80 9.76
CA ARG A 328 -19.61 -11.08 10.46
C ARG A 328 -19.02 -10.19 11.56
N LEU A 329 -19.52 -8.96 11.60
CA LEU A 329 -19.21 -7.94 12.60
C LEU A 329 -20.50 -7.59 13.37
N PRO A 330 -20.40 -7.04 14.59
CA PRO A 330 -21.50 -6.40 15.31
C PRO A 330 -22.21 -5.30 14.50
N GLU A 331 -23.35 -4.84 15.02
CA GLU A 331 -24.16 -3.77 14.41
C GLU A 331 -23.83 -2.39 14.98
N THR A 332 -23.44 -2.31 16.26
CA THR A 332 -22.99 -1.08 16.92
C THR A 332 -21.53 -1.19 17.37
N PRO A 333 -20.78 -0.07 17.41
CA PRO A 333 -19.48 0.00 18.07
C PRO A 333 -19.56 -0.38 19.56
N LYS A 334 -18.42 -0.74 20.14
CA LYS A 334 -18.30 -1.15 21.55
C LYS A 334 -17.68 -0.09 22.46
N THR A 335 -16.81 0.76 21.93
CA THR A 335 -16.04 1.74 22.72
C THR A 335 -16.98 2.82 23.26
N PRO A 336 -17.09 2.98 24.60
CA PRO A 336 -17.89 4.06 25.18
C PRO A 336 -17.36 5.42 24.78
N GLY A 337 -18.25 6.39 24.55
CA GLY A 337 -17.86 7.76 24.17
C GLY A 337 -17.36 7.92 22.73
N LEU A 338 -17.41 6.87 21.89
CA LEU A 338 -17.07 6.97 20.47
C LEU A 338 -18.13 7.78 19.71
N ARG A 339 -17.72 8.90 19.11
CA ARG A 339 -18.57 9.78 18.29
C ARG A 339 -17.81 10.40 17.12
N PRO A 340 -18.49 10.97 16.10
CA PRO A 340 -17.81 11.76 15.07
C PRO A 340 -16.99 12.90 15.66
N MET A 341 -15.88 13.23 15.00
CA MET A 341 -15.06 14.40 15.33
C MET A 341 -15.79 15.70 14.98
N GLU A 342 -15.71 16.70 15.86
CA GLU A 342 -16.24 18.05 15.69
C GLU A 342 -15.11 19.09 15.73
N HIS A 343 -15.35 20.34 15.29
CA HIS A 343 -14.34 21.40 15.32
C HIS A 343 -13.74 21.67 16.73
N LYS A 344 -14.51 21.41 17.79
CA LYS A 344 -14.03 21.56 19.19
C LYS A 344 -12.88 20.59 19.52
N ASP A 345 -12.82 19.45 18.84
CA ASP A 345 -11.86 18.37 19.12
C ASP A 345 -10.50 18.58 18.42
N ILE A 346 -10.42 19.49 17.42
CA ILE A 346 -9.23 19.70 16.57
C ILE A 346 -7.95 19.87 17.39
N SER A 347 -7.99 20.66 18.48
CA SER A 347 -6.82 20.87 19.34
C SER A 347 -6.40 19.63 20.14
N ALA A 348 -7.34 18.78 20.53
CA ALA A 348 -7.05 17.52 21.22
C ALA A 348 -6.50 16.47 20.24
N VAL A 349 -7.14 16.32 19.08
CA VAL A 349 -6.70 15.44 17.98
C VAL A 349 -5.30 15.82 17.50
N HIS A 350 -5.02 17.11 17.30
CA HIS A 350 -3.68 17.61 16.93
C HIS A 350 -2.63 17.21 17.97
N LYS A 351 -2.88 17.47 19.26
CA LYS A 351 -1.95 17.10 20.34
C LYS A 351 -1.70 15.59 20.42
N LEU A 352 -2.76 14.78 20.34
CA LEU A 352 -2.66 13.31 20.35
C LEU A 352 -1.85 12.79 19.16
N LEU A 353 -2.14 13.28 17.95
CA LEU A 353 -1.43 12.89 16.73
C LEU A 353 0.04 13.30 16.77
N THR A 354 0.36 14.53 17.17
CA THR A 354 1.75 15.00 17.26
C THR A 354 2.56 14.20 18.29
N GLU A 355 1.97 13.77 19.41
CA GLU A 355 2.67 12.91 20.37
C GLU A 355 2.85 11.48 19.84
N TYR A 356 1.79 10.89 19.30
CA TYR A 356 1.80 9.52 18.78
C TYR A 356 2.74 9.35 17.57
N LEU A 357 2.91 10.37 16.73
CA LEU A 357 3.80 10.27 15.57
C LEU A 357 5.30 10.28 15.91
N LYS A 358 5.71 10.71 17.12
CA LYS A 358 7.14 10.78 17.51
C LYS A 358 7.85 9.42 17.57
N GLN A 359 7.12 8.32 17.67
CA GLN A 359 7.71 6.97 17.75
C GLN A 359 8.13 6.38 16.40
N PHE A 360 7.77 7.03 15.29
CA PHE A 360 8.05 6.62 13.91
C PHE A 360 9.13 7.52 13.28
N HIS A 361 9.81 7.02 12.24
CA HIS A 361 10.97 7.69 11.63
C HIS A 361 10.65 8.45 10.35
N LEU A 362 9.46 8.27 9.77
CA LEU A 362 8.96 9.07 8.63
C LEU A 362 7.52 9.48 8.92
N THR A 363 7.32 10.75 9.27
CA THR A 363 6.01 11.29 9.66
C THR A 363 5.75 12.70 9.17
N PRO A 364 4.50 13.09 8.90
CA PRO A 364 4.14 14.48 8.68
C PRO A 364 4.02 15.23 10.01
N VAL A 365 4.54 16.46 10.05
CA VAL A 365 4.36 17.42 11.13
C VAL A 365 3.25 18.37 10.74
N MET A 366 2.02 18.04 11.15
CA MET A 366 0.83 18.81 10.79
C MET A 366 0.63 20.01 11.74
N SER A 367 0.26 21.15 11.15
CA SER A 367 -0.34 22.28 11.86
C SER A 367 -1.80 22.02 12.25
N ARG A 368 -2.38 22.91 13.05
CA ARG A 368 -3.79 22.82 13.44
C ARG A 368 -4.74 22.93 12.23
N GLU A 369 -4.42 23.79 11.26
CA GLU A 369 -5.21 23.97 10.03
C GLU A 369 -5.13 22.73 9.13
N GLU A 370 -3.97 22.08 9.05
CA GLU A 370 -3.84 20.80 8.33
C GLU A 370 -4.61 19.69 9.04
N VAL A 371 -4.62 19.63 10.37
CA VAL A 371 -5.45 18.66 11.11
C VAL A 371 -6.94 18.90 10.86
N GLU A 372 -7.39 20.16 10.82
CA GLU A 372 -8.78 20.48 10.44
C GLU A 372 -9.11 20.00 9.02
N HIS A 373 -8.25 20.32 8.04
CA HIS A 373 -8.44 19.90 6.66
C HIS A 373 -8.44 18.37 6.46
N TRP A 374 -7.50 17.66 7.10
CA TRP A 374 -7.30 16.23 6.90
C TRP A 374 -8.19 15.32 7.75
N PHE A 375 -8.74 15.79 8.87
CA PHE A 375 -9.51 14.93 9.79
C PHE A 375 -10.95 15.37 10.04
N LEU A 376 -11.34 16.62 9.77
CA LEU A 376 -12.74 17.01 9.95
C LEU A 376 -13.64 16.17 9.00
N PRO A 377 -14.68 15.46 9.49
CA PRO A 377 -15.43 14.53 8.67
C PRO A 377 -16.12 15.21 7.47
N GLN A 378 -15.92 14.65 6.27
CA GLN A 378 -16.56 15.08 5.03
C GLN A 378 -17.22 13.87 4.36
N GLU A 379 -18.52 13.96 4.10
CA GLU A 379 -19.32 12.82 3.66
C GLU A 379 -18.78 12.21 2.36
N ASN A 380 -18.55 10.89 2.37
CA ASN A 380 -17.97 10.13 1.25
C ASN A 380 -16.54 10.56 0.84
N ILE A 381 -15.81 11.26 1.72
CA ILE A 381 -14.39 11.61 1.53
C ILE A 381 -13.56 11.08 2.71
N ILE A 382 -13.78 11.62 3.92
CA ILE A 382 -13.02 11.27 5.13
C ILE A 382 -13.99 11.13 6.32
N ASP A 383 -13.83 10.03 7.05
CA ASP A 383 -14.59 9.71 8.25
C ASP A 383 -13.63 9.62 9.45
N THR A 384 -13.82 10.49 10.44
CA THR A 384 -13.02 10.52 11.68
C THR A 384 -13.92 10.46 12.90
N PHE A 385 -13.56 9.62 13.86
CA PHE A 385 -14.28 9.43 15.12
C PHE A 385 -13.32 9.54 16.30
N VAL A 386 -13.76 10.22 17.35
CA VAL A 386 -13.03 10.44 18.61
C VAL A 386 -13.67 9.63 19.72
N VAL A 387 -12.85 9.18 20.67
CA VAL A 387 -13.28 8.57 21.93
C VAL A 387 -13.18 9.62 23.03
N GLU A 388 -14.33 10.00 23.59
CA GLU A 388 -14.43 10.97 24.68
C GLU A 388 -14.65 10.24 26.01
N SER A 389 -13.62 10.20 26.87
CA SER A 389 -13.68 9.45 28.14
C SER A 389 -14.41 10.19 29.26
N ALA A 390 -14.43 11.52 29.19
CA ALA A 390 -15.17 12.45 30.03
C ALA A 390 -15.48 13.72 29.21
N PRO A 391 -16.47 14.55 29.59
CA PRO A 391 -16.84 15.74 28.81
C PRO A 391 -15.63 16.67 28.52
N GLY A 392 -15.26 16.80 27.25
CA GLY A 392 -14.11 17.54 26.76
C GLY A 392 -12.77 16.80 26.73
N GLU A 393 -12.69 15.55 27.22
CA GLU A 393 -11.46 14.74 27.26
C GLU A 393 -11.45 13.67 26.16
N VAL A 394 -10.97 14.05 24.97
CA VAL A 394 -10.66 13.12 23.88
C VAL A 394 -9.36 12.38 24.18
N THR A 395 -9.37 11.05 24.07
CA THR A 395 -8.25 10.17 24.44
C THR A 395 -7.68 9.37 23.28
N ASP A 396 -8.56 8.97 22.36
CA ASP A 396 -8.23 8.12 21.23
C ASP A 396 -9.01 8.64 20.00
N PHE A 397 -8.52 8.40 18.79
CA PHE A 397 -9.29 8.64 17.57
C PHE A 397 -8.93 7.68 16.45
N LEU A 398 -9.88 7.42 15.56
CA LEU A 398 -9.71 6.61 14.36
C LEU A 398 -10.15 7.41 13.14
N SER A 399 -9.52 7.15 11.99
CA SER A 399 -9.92 7.78 10.73
C SER A 399 -9.74 6.86 9.53
N PHE A 400 -10.65 6.95 8.57
CA PHE A 400 -10.58 6.25 7.30
C PHE A 400 -11.19 7.06 6.16
N TYR A 401 -10.54 7.05 5.00
CA TYR A 401 -11.02 7.75 3.81
C TYR A 401 -11.76 6.81 2.85
N THR A 402 -12.66 7.41 2.07
CA THR A 402 -13.46 6.75 1.04
C THR A 402 -12.73 6.82 -0.29
N LEU A 403 -12.44 5.67 -0.91
CA LEU A 403 -11.94 5.63 -2.28
C LEU A 403 -12.61 4.48 -3.04
N PRO A 404 -13.68 4.76 -3.82
CA PRO A 404 -14.34 3.72 -4.58
C PRO A 404 -13.49 3.29 -5.79
N SER A 405 -13.82 2.12 -6.33
CA SER A 405 -13.24 1.61 -7.57
C SER A 405 -14.35 1.21 -8.54
N THR A 406 -14.28 1.69 -9.77
CA THR A 406 -15.13 1.24 -10.88
C THR A 406 -14.83 -0.23 -11.18
N ILE A 407 -15.88 -1.04 -11.24
CA ILE A 407 -15.81 -2.47 -11.58
C ILE A 407 -16.06 -2.62 -13.07
N MET A 408 -15.03 -3.03 -13.81
CA MET A 408 -15.09 -3.11 -15.27
C MET A 408 -15.78 -4.39 -15.73
N ASN A 409 -16.55 -4.29 -16.81
CA ASN A 409 -17.18 -5.42 -17.52
C ASN A 409 -18.12 -6.33 -16.68
N HIS A 410 -18.56 -5.90 -15.50
CA HIS A 410 -19.46 -6.67 -14.65
C HIS A 410 -20.94 -6.29 -14.87
N ALA A 411 -21.83 -7.28 -14.88
CA ALA A 411 -23.23 -7.09 -15.27
C ALA A 411 -24.03 -6.28 -14.25
N THR A 412 -24.00 -6.67 -12.97
CA THR A 412 -24.81 -6.09 -11.88
C THR A 412 -24.06 -4.98 -11.12
N HIS A 413 -23.00 -5.34 -10.41
CA HIS A 413 -22.17 -4.38 -9.65
C HIS A 413 -21.36 -3.47 -10.59
N LYS A 414 -21.35 -2.15 -10.33
CA LYS A 414 -20.61 -1.13 -11.11
C LYS A 414 -19.49 -0.44 -10.33
N SER A 415 -19.62 -0.35 -9.01
CA SER A 415 -18.64 0.27 -8.13
C SER A 415 -18.43 -0.58 -6.88
N LEU A 416 -17.19 -0.61 -6.40
CA LEU A 416 -16.74 -1.22 -5.16
C LEU A 416 -16.42 -0.08 -4.17
N LYS A 417 -17.15 0.01 -3.06
CA LYS A 417 -16.94 1.06 -2.06
C LYS A 417 -15.88 0.58 -1.05
N ALA A 418 -14.65 1.08 -1.16
CA ALA A 418 -13.56 0.72 -0.26
C ALA A 418 -13.24 1.85 0.72
N ALA A 419 -13.08 1.48 1.99
CA ALA A 419 -12.54 2.34 3.04
C ALA A 419 -11.03 2.08 3.14
N TYR A 420 -10.24 3.11 3.42
CA TYR A 420 -8.80 2.99 3.63
C TYR A 420 -8.46 3.60 4.99
N SER A 421 -7.80 2.81 5.85
CA SER A 421 -7.27 3.28 7.12
C SER A 421 -6.33 4.47 6.90
N PHE A 422 -6.55 5.54 7.64
CA PHE A 422 -5.73 6.74 7.61
C PHE A 422 -4.86 6.78 8.87
N TYR A 423 -5.08 7.72 9.80
CA TYR A 423 -4.40 7.73 11.10
C TYR A 423 -5.33 7.24 12.21
N ASN A 424 -4.81 6.38 13.09
CA ASN A 424 -5.51 5.92 14.27
C ASN A 424 -4.55 6.09 15.45
N VAL A 425 -4.97 6.83 16.46
CA VAL A 425 -4.16 7.17 17.64
C VAL A 425 -4.87 6.64 18.86
N HIS A 426 -4.12 5.97 19.72
CA HIS A 426 -4.65 5.35 20.92
C HIS A 426 -3.76 5.65 22.14
N THR A 427 -4.41 5.83 23.30
CA THR A 427 -3.77 6.09 24.59
C THR A 427 -4.43 5.31 25.73
N LYS A 428 -5.78 5.22 25.75
CA LYS A 428 -6.55 4.47 26.74
C LYS A 428 -7.22 3.24 26.13
N THR A 429 -7.72 3.35 24.89
CA THR A 429 -8.41 2.27 24.19
C THR A 429 -7.39 1.35 23.51
N PRO A 430 -7.47 0.01 23.62
CA PRO A 430 -6.59 -0.87 22.85
C PRO A 430 -6.79 -0.69 21.34
N LEU A 431 -5.72 -0.57 20.57
CA LEU A 431 -5.78 -0.33 19.11
C LEU A 431 -6.64 -1.37 18.37
N ILE A 432 -6.64 -2.63 18.83
CA ILE A 432 -7.48 -3.69 18.26
C ILE A 432 -8.98 -3.42 18.42
N ASP A 433 -9.41 -2.86 19.56
CA ASP A 433 -10.82 -2.56 19.83
C ASP A 433 -11.25 -1.31 19.05
N LEU A 434 -10.40 -0.29 19.03
CA LEU A 434 -10.58 0.93 18.23
C LEU A 434 -10.71 0.59 16.73
N MET A 435 -9.85 -0.28 16.20
CA MET A 435 -9.95 -0.74 14.81
C MET A 435 -11.09 -1.73 14.57
N SER A 436 -11.54 -2.48 15.59
CA SER A 436 -12.77 -3.27 15.49
C SER A 436 -13.99 -2.37 15.26
N ASP A 437 -14.05 -1.24 15.97
CA ASP A 437 -15.11 -0.25 15.81
C ASP A 437 -15.02 0.50 14.48
N ALA A 438 -13.81 0.81 13.98
CA ALA A 438 -13.63 1.34 12.61
C ALA A 438 -14.24 0.41 11.54
N LEU A 439 -14.07 -0.91 11.68
CA LEU A 439 -14.67 -1.90 10.77
C LEU A 439 -16.20 -1.95 10.88
N ILE A 440 -16.76 -1.78 12.08
CA ILE A 440 -18.21 -1.74 12.31
C ILE A 440 -18.81 -0.46 11.69
N LEU A 441 -18.16 0.69 11.90
CA LEU A 441 -18.55 1.99 11.34
C LEU A 441 -18.51 1.96 9.79
N ALA A 442 -17.41 1.46 9.20
CA ALA A 442 -17.33 1.28 7.75
C ALA A 442 -18.42 0.31 7.23
N LYS A 443 -18.69 -0.79 7.93
CA LYS A 443 -19.78 -1.69 7.52
C LYS A 443 -21.16 -1.00 7.58
N SER A 444 -21.44 -0.21 8.62
CA SER A 444 -22.71 0.53 8.74
C SER A 444 -22.89 1.59 7.64
N LYS A 445 -21.79 2.22 7.19
CA LYS A 445 -21.72 3.16 6.06
C LYS A 445 -21.70 2.49 4.67
N GLY A 446 -21.97 1.18 4.61
CA GLY A 446 -22.14 0.43 3.36
C GLY A 446 -20.85 0.18 2.58
N PHE A 447 -19.69 0.19 3.24
CA PHE A 447 -18.42 -0.18 2.60
C PHE A 447 -18.33 -1.70 2.38
N ASP A 448 -17.72 -2.10 1.26
CA ASP A 448 -17.58 -3.50 0.86
C ASP A 448 -16.29 -4.14 1.39
N VAL A 449 -15.23 -3.34 1.53
CA VAL A 449 -13.90 -3.74 2.01
C VAL A 449 -13.27 -2.59 2.79
N PHE A 450 -12.50 -2.93 3.81
CA PHE A 450 -11.64 -2.00 4.55
C PHE A 450 -10.18 -2.37 4.30
N ASN A 451 -9.39 -1.41 3.81
CA ASN A 451 -8.01 -1.59 3.40
C ASN A 451 -7.09 -0.94 4.44
N ALA A 452 -5.96 -1.57 4.73
CA ALA A 452 -4.92 -1.02 5.57
C ALA A 452 -3.54 -1.39 5.01
N LEU A 453 -2.52 -0.59 5.32
CA LEU A 453 -1.12 -0.92 5.10
C LEU A 453 -0.54 -1.52 6.38
N ASP A 454 0.52 -2.33 6.28
CA ASP A 454 1.22 -2.94 7.42
C ASP A 454 2.21 -2.00 8.14
N LEU A 455 1.98 -0.69 8.03
CA LEU A 455 2.77 0.39 8.61
C LEU A 455 2.31 0.79 10.02
N MET A 456 3.07 1.67 10.69
CA MET A 456 2.88 2.00 12.10
C MET A 456 2.71 0.72 12.95
N GLU A 457 1.74 0.71 13.87
CA GLU A 457 1.42 -0.43 14.72
C GLU A 457 0.39 -1.39 14.10
N ASN A 458 0.04 -1.24 12.81
CA ASN A 458 -1.10 -1.94 12.22
C ASN A 458 -0.99 -3.47 12.28
N LYS A 459 0.24 -4.02 12.19
CA LYS A 459 0.52 -5.46 12.34
C LYS A 459 -0.02 -6.06 13.64
N THR A 460 -0.18 -5.26 14.69
CA THR A 460 -0.71 -5.72 15.99
C THR A 460 -2.18 -6.19 15.92
N PHE A 461 -2.97 -5.69 14.96
CA PHE A 461 -4.39 -6.00 14.79
C PHE A 461 -4.75 -6.74 13.50
N LEU A 462 -3.94 -6.64 12.42
CA LEU A 462 -4.30 -7.13 11.07
C LEU A 462 -4.80 -8.59 11.08
N GLU A 463 -4.00 -9.52 11.58
CA GLU A 463 -4.38 -10.95 11.62
C GLU A 463 -5.55 -11.20 12.58
N LYS A 464 -5.51 -10.61 13.79
CA LYS A 464 -6.52 -10.79 14.84
C LYS A 464 -7.90 -10.31 14.39
N LEU A 465 -7.96 -9.21 13.63
CA LEU A 465 -9.18 -8.67 13.03
C LEU A 465 -9.53 -9.34 11.69
N LYS A 466 -8.78 -10.34 11.23
CA LYS A 466 -9.02 -11.16 10.01
C LYS A 466 -8.83 -10.37 8.70
N PHE A 467 -7.86 -9.48 8.64
CA PHE A 467 -7.39 -8.94 7.35
C PHE A 467 -6.65 -10.04 6.59
N GLY A 468 -6.84 -10.10 5.27
CA GLY A 468 -6.04 -10.93 4.37
C GLY A 468 -4.91 -10.14 3.74
N ILE A 469 -3.75 -10.77 3.54
CA ILE A 469 -2.62 -10.20 2.81
C ILE A 469 -3.05 -9.92 1.36
N GLY A 470 -2.87 -8.68 0.91
CA GLY A 470 -2.98 -8.30 -0.49
C GLY A 470 -1.69 -8.58 -1.26
N ASP A 471 -1.72 -8.31 -2.55
CA ASP A 471 -0.58 -8.46 -3.46
C ASP A 471 0.06 -7.12 -3.84
N GLY A 472 -0.64 -5.99 -3.65
CA GLY A 472 -0.08 -4.65 -3.80
C GLY A 472 0.93 -4.29 -2.71
N ASN A 473 2.18 -4.05 -3.10
CA ASN A 473 3.13 -3.26 -2.28
C ASN A 473 2.87 -1.76 -2.48
N LEU A 474 3.24 -0.94 -1.50
CA LEU A 474 3.39 0.50 -1.61
C LEU A 474 4.81 0.88 -1.15
N GLN A 475 5.61 1.35 -2.12
CA GLN A 475 6.99 1.77 -1.92
C GLN A 475 6.99 3.27 -1.57
N TYR A 476 7.72 3.65 -0.52
CA TYR A 476 7.90 5.04 -0.08
C TYR A 476 9.26 5.56 -0.56
N TYR A 477 9.31 6.79 -1.04
CA TYR A 477 10.51 7.40 -1.64
C TYR A 477 10.71 8.84 -1.19
N LEU A 478 11.98 9.24 -1.10
CA LEU A 478 12.39 10.63 -0.94
C LEU A 478 13.20 11.08 -2.16
N TYR A 479 12.85 12.25 -2.70
CA TYR A 479 13.62 12.97 -3.71
C TYR A 479 14.62 13.91 -3.04
N ASN A 480 15.87 13.89 -3.51
CA ASN A 480 16.97 14.68 -2.97
C ASN A 480 17.20 14.52 -1.46
N TRP A 481 16.99 13.31 -0.93
CA TRP A 481 17.35 12.97 0.44
C TRP A 481 18.01 11.59 0.51
N LYS A 482 19.03 11.49 1.36
CA LYS A 482 19.69 10.26 1.78
C LYS A 482 19.32 10.00 3.23
N CYS A 483 18.86 8.79 3.50
CA CYS A 483 18.73 8.20 4.83
C CYS A 483 18.83 6.66 4.70
N PRO A 484 19.05 5.93 5.79
CA PRO A 484 18.86 4.49 5.82
C PRO A 484 17.42 4.12 5.45
N SER A 485 17.23 2.87 5.02
CA SER A 485 15.89 2.31 4.86
C SER A 485 15.30 1.93 6.21
N MET A 486 13.99 2.12 6.37
CA MET A 486 13.23 1.82 7.58
C MET A 486 12.23 0.68 7.35
N ALA A 487 11.96 -0.07 8.42
CA ALA A 487 10.94 -1.10 8.42
C ALA A 487 9.53 -0.47 8.38
N PRO A 488 8.49 -1.19 7.90
CA PRO A 488 7.13 -0.64 7.76
C PRO A 488 6.57 -0.05 9.06
N GLU A 489 6.91 -0.65 10.20
CA GLU A 489 6.47 -0.25 11.54
C GLU A 489 7.05 1.11 11.98
N LYS A 490 8.05 1.63 11.25
CA LYS A 490 8.65 2.96 11.45
C LYS A 490 8.21 3.99 10.41
N VAL A 491 7.32 3.62 9.49
CA VAL A 491 6.68 4.52 8.52
C VAL A 491 5.28 4.87 9.04
N SER A 492 4.91 6.15 9.03
CA SER A 492 3.48 6.52 9.11
C SER A 492 2.87 6.63 7.71
N PRO A 493 1.53 6.68 7.57
CA PRO A 493 0.93 7.17 6.34
C PRO A 493 1.55 8.53 6.01
N LEU A 494 1.71 8.79 4.72
CA LEU A 494 1.84 10.15 4.20
C LEU A 494 0.45 10.61 3.76
N LEU A 495 0.31 11.89 3.40
CA LEU A 495 -0.94 12.40 2.82
C LEU A 495 -1.12 11.94 1.35
N VAL A 496 -0.19 11.13 0.85
CA VAL A 496 -0.24 10.42 -0.43
C VAL A 496 -1.30 9.32 -0.40
N LEU A 497 -2.53 9.69 -0.75
CA LEU A 497 -3.71 8.83 -0.85
C LEU A 497 -3.64 7.87 -2.06
N GLN A 498 -2.53 7.17 -2.25
CA GLN A 498 -2.35 6.19 -3.34
C GLN A 498 -2.63 4.74 -2.88
N PRO A 499 -3.72 4.13 -3.38
CA PRO A 499 -3.95 2.70 -3.26
C PRO A 499 -2.91 1.91 -4.08
N GLY A 500 -2.65 0.67 -3.65
CA GLY A 500 -1.71 -0.23 -4.33
C GLY A 500 -2.19 -0.56 -5.75
N GLN A 501 -1.23 -0.84 -6.65
CA GLN A 501 -1.52 -1.20 -8.04
C GLN A 501 -2.26 -2.53 -8.22
N ARG A 502 -2.48 -3.27 -7.15
CA ARG A 502 -3.19 -4.54 -7.18
C ARG A 502 -4.07 -4.62 -5.93
N LEU A 503 -5.35 -4.88 -6.18
CA LEU A 503 -6.44 -4.78 -5.22
C LEU A 503 -6.95 -6.16 -4.76
N GLY A 504 -6.45 -7.24 -5.35
CA GLY A 504 -6.98 -8.58 -5.16
C GLY A 504 -6.46 -9.27 -3.91
N ILE A 505 -7.25 -10.20 -3.38
CA ILE A 505 -6.75 -11.21 -2.44
C ILE A 505 -6.45 -12.48 -3.25
N PRO A 506 -5.18 -12.92 -3.35
CA PRO A 506 -4.84 -14.11 -4.13
C PRO A 506 -5.45 -15.41 -3.54
N PRO A 507 -5.61 -16.48 -4.33
CA PRO A 507 -5.95 -17.79 -3.81
C PRO A 507 -4.87 -18.27 -2.83
N MET A 508 -5.29 -18.84 -1.70
CA MET A 508 -4.38 -19.23 -0.61
C MET A 508 -3.28 -20.24 -1.03
N ASP A 509 -3.47 -20.95 -2.14
CA ASP A 509 -2.53 -21.95 -2.66
C ASP A 509 -1.24 -21.38 -3.27
N GLN A 510 -1.07 -20.05 -3.32
CA GLN A 510 0.18 -19.38 -3.74
C GLN A 510 0.98 -18.79 -2.58
N GLN A 511 0.56 -18.99 -1.33
CA GLN A 511 1.42 -18.78 -0.16
C GLN A 511 2.35 -19.98 0.01
N THR A 512 3.35 -20.12 -0.87
CA THR A 512 4.45 -21.06 -0.66
C THR A 512 5.40 -20.51 0.39
N ASP A 513 5.60 -21.28 1.46
CA ASP A 513 6.66 -21.05 2.44
C ASP A 513 8.00 -20.80 1.76
N VAL A 514 8.60 -19.64 2.04
CA VAL A 514 10.05 -19.43 1.87
C VAL A 514 10.71 -19.74 3.21
N SER A 515 10.58 -20.99 3.63
CA SER A 515 11.43 -21.56 4.68
C SER A 515 12.85 -21.69 4.11
N LEU A 516 13.72 -20.74 4.43
CA LEU A 516 15.15 -20.86 4.16
C LEU A 516 15.69 -22.09 4.92
N PRO A 517 16.34 -23.06 4.25
CA PRO A 517 17.16 -24.03 4.96
C PRO A 517 18.39 -23.33 5.55
N CYS A 518 18.82 -23.78 6.72
CA CYS A 518 19.94 -23.24 7.50
C CYS A 518 21.29 -23.26 6.74
#